data_AF-A0A146G696-F1
#
_entry.id   AF-A0A146G696-F1
#
_cell.length_a   1.000
_cell.length_b   1.000
_cell.length_c   1.000
_cell.angle_alpha   90.00
_cell.angle_beta   90.00
_cell.angle_gamma   90.00
#
_symmetry.space_group_name_H-M   'P 1'
#
loop_
_entity.id
_entity.type
_entity.pdbx_description
1 polymer ?
#
loop_
_entity_poly.entity_id
_entity_poly.type
_entity_poly.pdbx_seq_one_letter_code
_entity_poly.pdbx_strand_id
1 'polypeptide(L)'
;MDRNTLPLTKMLAMDKRLLRIAMASCLVMASAALTQAANWVGAGPSPSPSPTPPVYWSAVYDGSTTTTGWDSAAPNSNGASANFTSVGAERATTLDAAYTVGSLTLSGTSSGARRINFTGSEGTNTLTFNSGDTGPATITNNASGNSIFIYMDARVNLDDDLVVTNNNAVYTTNPGIRFNRVLTGNGNLTFVNVNNSLAGGQISLTYAGSSTFTGNVLVKKGAVVFGSTANAFGATSNIITLGSAGEGSASLVGTASGSASTLANNIVVASGTGGTLLLGNSGSNSAVNATFTGTITLNGDVSLISNKPSGGDVRYTNVISGVGSVTTVGSGETQFGNGVTDITNTYRGNTTLADSSSLVLSDNTQMTFYIGNSGVNNKITATGFQNVLTLDGDFVFDLTGAAANGTWQIVDVNLLNETFSSSFRVLSTSSVNPWAENNNVWTYVNGGVTYSFSEATGVLTAVPEPTTALLLGGGLMVLLLRRRRRS
;
A
#
# COMPACT_ATOMS: atom_id res chain seq x y z
N MET A 1 42.50 4.35 -42.41
CA MET A 1 41.88 5.18 -41.34
C MET A 1 41.45 4.19 -40.27
N ASP A 2 42.41 3.67 -39.49
CA ASP A 2 42.20 2.56 -38.56
C ASP A 2 42.03 3.08 -37.15
N ARG A 3 40.82 2.96 -36.62
CA ARG A 3 40.47 3.14 -35.21
C ARG A 3 39.45 2.07 -34.83
N ASN A 4 39.86 1.11 -34.02
CA ASN A 4 39.07 0.48 -32.93
C ASN A 4 39.70 -0.85 -32.48
N THR A 5 40.93 -0.83 -32.00
CA THR A 5 41.44 -1.90 -31.14
C THR A 5 41.55 -1.34 -29.72
N LEU A 6 40.62 -1.78 -28.87
CA LEU A 6 40.74 -1.54 -27.43
C LEU A 6 42.07 -2.17 -26.96
N PRO A 7 42.89 -1.45 -26.19
CA PRO A 7 44.16 -1.99 -25.71
C PRO A 7 43.91 -3.25 -24.89
N LEU A 8 44.63 -4.33 -25.21
CA LEU A 8 44.47 -5.68 -24.65
C LEU A 8 44.41 -5.70 -23.12
N THR A 9 45.07 -4.75 -22.47
CA THR A 9 45.06 -4.52 -21.01
C THR A 9 43.68 -4.15 -20.45
N LYS A 10 42.83 -3.44 -21.19
CA LYS A 10 41.44 -3.15 -20.77
C LYS A 10 40.53 -4.37 -20.91
N MET A 11 40.74 -5.21 -21.93
CA MET A 11 40.01 -6.47 -22.08
C MET A 11 40.34 -7.47 -20.96
N LEU A 12 41.63 -7.61 -20.63
CA LEU A 12 42.10 -8.44 -19.51
C LEU A 12 41.59 -7.97 -18.13
N ALA A 13 41.34 -6.67 -17.96
CA ALA A 13 40.78 -6.11 -16.73
C ALA A 13 39.26 -6.34 -16.60
N MET A 14 38.51 -6.29 -17.70
CA MET A 14 37.09 -6.63 -17.71
C MET A 14 36.85 -8.11 -17.41
N ASP A 15 37.67 -8.99 -17.96
CA ASP A 15 37.52 -10.44 -17.80
C ASP A 15 37.74 -10.88 -16.34
N LYS A 16 38.74 -10.29 -15.65
CA LYS A 16 38.97 -10.54 -14.23
C LYS A 16 37.84 -10.03 -13.32
N ARG A 17 37.16 -8.94 -13.69
CA ARG A 17 36.00 -8.43 -12.93
C ARG A 17 34.80 -9.34 -13.09
N LEU A 18 34.49 -9.76 -14.31
CA LEU A 18 33.39 -10.70 -14.59
C LEU A 18 33.62 -12.03 -13.89
N LEU A 19 34.86 -12.54 -13.91
CA LEU A 19 35.20 -13.78 -13.22
C LEU A 19 35.05 -13.67 -11.68
N ARG A 20 35.41 -12.54 -11.07
CA ARG A 20 35.19 -12.30 -9.63
C ARG A 20 33.71 -12.18 -9.27
N ILE A 21 32.90 -11.55 -10.12
CA ILE A 21 31.45 -11.46 -9.93
C ILE A 21 30.83 -12.86 -10.03
N ALA A 22 31.18 -13.65 -11.04
CA ALA A 22 30.70 -15.02 -11.18
C ALA A 22 31.07 -15.92 -9.99
N MET A 23 32.31 -15.83 -9.50
CA MET A 23 32.74 -16.59 -8.30
C MET A 23 32.01 -16.14 -7.03
N ALA A 24 31.76 -14.84 -6.85
CA ALA A 24 30.99 -14.33 -5.71
C ALA A 24 29.54 -14.83 -5.75
N SER A 25 28.90 -14.83 -6.93
CA SER A 25 27.55 -15.34 -7.12
C SER A 25 27.44 -16.85 -6.83
N CYS A 26 28.42 -17.65 -7.26
CA CYS A 26 28.46 -19.08 -6.96
C CYS A 26 28.66 -19.37 -5.47
N LEU A 27 29.48 -18.57 -4.78
CA LEU A 27 29.72 -18.74 -3.34
C LEU A 27 28.48 -18.39 -2.50
N VAL A 28 27.71 -17.38 -2.92
CA VAL A 28 26.43 -17.01 -2.27
C VAL A 28 25.36 -18.08 -2.52
N MET A 29 25.30 -18.68 -3.72
CA MET A 29 24.37 -19.79 -3.97
C MET A 29 24.74 -21.06 -3.20
N ALA A 30 26.03 -21.36 -3.06
CA ALA A 30 26.50 -22.52 -2.28
C ALA A 30 26.24 -22.35 -0.78
N SER A 31 26.36 -21.14 -0.22
CA SER A 31 26.07 -20.89 1.20
C SER A 31 24.56 -20.94 1.50
N ALA A 32 23.71 -20.50 0.58
CA ALA A 32 22.26 -20.63 0.71
C ALA A 32 21.81 -22.10 0.69
N ALA A 33 22.42 -22.93 -0.16
CA ALA A 33 22.13 -24.36 -0.24
C ALA A 33 22.59 -25.13 1.02
N LEU A 34 23.75 -24.78 1.59
CA LEU A 34 24.24 -25.40 2.84
C LEU A 34 23.39 -25.02 4.06
N THR A 35 22.80 -23.83 4.08
CA THR A 35 21.89 -23.40 5.16
C THR A 35 20.53 -24.12 5.08
N GLN A 36 20.05 -24.46 3.88
CA GLN A 36 18.84 -25.27 3.71
C GLN A 36 19.05 -26.75 4.04
N ALA A 37 20.21 -27.33 3.71
CA ALA A 37 20.51 -28.72 4.01
C ALA A 37 20.64 -29.00 5.53
N ALA A 38 21.10 -28.02 6.32
CA ALA A 38 21.17 -28.13 7.77
C ALA A 38 19.79 -28.15 8.47
N ASN A 39 18.74 -27.64 7.81
CA ASN A 39 17.36 -27.68 8.33
C ASN A 39 16.60 -28.96 7.93
N TRP A 40 17.18 -29.85 7.13
CA TRP A 40 16.49 -31.01 6.57
C TRP A 40 16.96 -32.37 7.11
N VAL A 41 17.87 -32.38 8.09
CA VAL A 41 18.28 -33.61 8.78
C VAL A 41 17.61 -33.66 10.15
N GLY A 42 16.46 -34.33 10.24
CA GLY A 42 15.96 -34.87 11.50
C GLY A 42 14.60 -34.39 12.01
N ALA A 43 13.62 -34.09 11.15
CA ALA A 43 12.23 -34.20 11.58
C ALA A 43 11.86 -35.69 11.62
N GLY A 44 12.05 -36.34 12.78
CA GLY A 44 11.47 -37.66 13.03
C GLY A 44 9.95 -37.64 12.81
N PRO A 45 9.31 -38.80 12.55
CA PRO A 45 7.87 -38.87 12.37
C PRO A 45 7.19 -38.19 13.55
N SER A 46 6.38 -37.17 13.27
CA SER A 46 5.53 -36.51 14.26
C SER A 46 4.82 -37.59 15.06
N PRO A 47 4.92 -37.63 16.39
CA PRO A 47 4.16 -38.59 17.17
C PRO A 47 2.69 -38.46 16.78
N SER A 48 2.09 -39.60 16.44
CA SER A 48 0.65 -39.70 16.19
C SER A 48 -0.09 -38.95 17.30
N PRO A 49 -1.01 -38.03 16.97
CA PRO A 49 -1.72 -37.27 17.99
C PRO A 49 -2.48 -38.26 18.87
N SER A 50 -1.99 -38.46 20.09
CA SER A 50 -2.77 -39.06 21.17
C SER A 50 -4.12 -38.32 21.22
N PRO A 51 -5.27 -39.02 21.27
CA PRO A 51 -6.58 -38.39 21.36
C PRO A 51 -6.60 -37.56 22.63
N THR A 52 -6.34 -36.27 22.48
CA THR A 52 -6.35 -35.33 23.57
C THR A 52 -7.81 -35.16 23.97
N PRO A 53 -8.16 -35.28 25.26
CA PRO A 53 -9.54 -35.07 25.70
C PRO A 53 -10.00 -33.69 25.22
N PRO A 54 -11.29 -33.53 24.84
CA PRO A 54 -11.81 -32.26 24.34
C PRO A 54 -11.47 -31.18 25.35
N VAL A 55 -10.61 -30.25 24.93
CA VAL A 55 -10.30 -29.06 25.71
C VAL A 55 -11.50 -28.15 25.50
N TYR A 56 -12.50 -28.34 26.37
CA TYR A 56 -13.55 -27.36 26.66
C TYR A 56 -12.90 -26.00 26.90
N TRP A 57 -13.64 -24.88 26.82
CA TRP A 57 -13.12 -23.64 27.38
C TRP A 57 -12.89 -23.92 28.87
N SER A 58 -11.67 -24.33 29.22
CA SER A 58 -11.29 -24.31 30.61
C SER A 58 -11.29 -22.83 30.89
N ALA A 59 -12.32 -22.36 31.57
CA ALA A 59 -12.14 -21.25 32.48
C ALA A 59 -10.78 -21.55 33.13
N VAL A 60 -9.77 -20.72 32.84
CA VAL A 60 -8.77 -20.58 33.87
C VAL A 60 -9.59 -19.99 35.00
N TYR A 61 -9.96 -20.88 35.90
CA TYR A 61 -10.69 -20.62 37.10
C TYR A 61 -9.76 -19.75 37.94
N ASP A 62 -9.75 -18.44 37.66
CA ASP A 62 -9.11 -17.42 38.48
C ASP A 62 -10.00 -17.11 39.70
N GLY A 63 -10.53 -18.16 40.34
CA GLY A 63 -11.23 -18.06 41.62
C GLY A 63 -12.56 -17.27 41.67
N SER A 64 -13.09 -16.76 40.56
CA SER A 64 -14.35 -15.98 40.54
C SER A 64 -15.45 -16.65 39.70
N THR A 65 -16.39 -17.30 40.38
CA THR A 65 -17.32 -18.31 39.87
C THR A 65 -18.67 -17.83 39.33
N THR A 66 -18.84 -16.62 38.83
CA THR A 66 -20.11 -16.27 38.16
C THR A 66 -19.90 -15.21 37.09
N THR A 67 -19.43 -15.60 35.91
CA THR A 67 -19.50 -14.73 34.74
C THR A 67 -20.86 -14.93 34.08
N THR A 68 -21.78 -13.99 34.31
CA THR A 68 -23.03 -13.84 33.57
C THR A 68 -22.78 -14.07 32.08
N GLY A 69 -23.60 -14.90 31.43
CA GLY A 69 -23.50 -15.12 29.98
C GLY A 69 -22.75 -16.36 29.50
N TRP A 70 -22.38 -17.27 30.40
CA TRP A 70 -21.74 -18.54 30.04
C TRP A 70 -22.76 -19.69 30.04
N ASP A 71 -22.78 -20.48 28.97
CA ASP A 71 -23.48 -21.77 28.92
C ASP A 71 -22.46 -22.86 29.20
N SER A 72 -22.45 -23.34 30.47
CA SER A 72 -21.80 -24.52 31.05
C SER A 72 -20.30 -24.77 30.76
N ALA A 73 -19.83 -24.57 29.53
CA ALA A 73 -18.46 -24.75 29.07
C ALA A 73 -17.97 -23.66 28.09
N ALA A 74 -18.77 -22.64 27.76
CA ALA A 74 -18.38 -21.58 26.81
C ALA A 74 -19.15 -20.26 27.04
N PRO A 75 -18.57 -19.10 26.68
CA PRO A 75 -19.32 -17.85 26.62
C PRO A 75 -20.39 -17.95 25.51
N ASN A 76 -21.65 -17.69 25.85
CA ASN A 76 -22.77 -17.80 24.92
C ASN A 76 -23.88 -16.78 25.22
N SER A 77 -23.50 -15.53 25.39
CA SER A 77 -24.45 -14.41 25.47
C SER A 77 -23.81 -13.13 24.98
N ASN A 78 -24.65 -12.15 24.66
CA ASN A 78 -24.18 -10.81 24.42
C ASN A 78 -23.41 -10.31 25.65
N GLY A 79 -22.26 -9.66 25.43
CA GLY A 79 -21.37 -9.17 26.49
C GLY A 79 -20.55 -10.24 27.21
N ALA A 80 -20.75 -11.52 26.92
CA ALA A 80 -20.01 -12.59 27.55
C ALA A 80 -18.51 -12.44 27.25
N SER A 81 -17.68 -12.48 28.30
CA SER A 81 -16.25 -12.22 28.20
C SER A 81 -15.45 -13.49 28.41
N ALA A 82 -14.50 -13.77 27.52
CA ALA A 82 -13.59 -14.90 27.62
C ALA A 82 -12.14 -14.43 27.78
N ASN A 83 -11.52 -14.83 28.88
CA ASN A 83 -10.16 -14.45 29.23
C ASN A 83 -9.25 -15.68 29.25
N PHE A 84 -8.11 -15.58 28.59
CA PHE A 84 -7.09 -16.62 28.51
C PHE A 84 -5.77 -16.10 29.07
N THR A 85 -5.01 -16.99 29.71
CA THR A 85 -3.63 -16.70 30.13
C THR A 85 -2.69 -17.71 29.48
N SER A 86 -1.59 -17.25 28.91
CA SER A 86 -0.58 -18.10 28.29
C SER A 86 0.18 -18.91 29.35
N VAL A 87 0.47 -20.18 29.04
CA VAL A 87 1.19 -21.11 29.93
C VAL A 87 2.26 -21.93 29.18
N GLY A 88 2.99 -21.31 28.26
CA GLY A 88 4.13 -21.94 27.55
C GLY A 88 3.78 -22.61 26.21
N ALA A 89 2.86 -23.57 26.20
CA ALA A 89 2.49 -24.28 24.98
C ALA A 89 1.29 -23.64 24.27
N GLU A 90 1.19 -23.87 22.96
CA GLU A 90 -0.05 -23.58 22.23
C GLU A 90 -1.22 -24.38 22.82
N ARG A 91 -2.37 -23.73 23.01
CA ARG A 91 -3.61 -24.38 23.45
C ARG A 91 -4.71 -24.13 22.45
N ALA A 92 -5.40 -25.20 22.05
CA ALA A 92 -6.61 -25.13 21.23
C ALA A 92 -7.87 -25.26 22.07
N THR A 93 -8.91 -24.52 21.68
CA THR A 93 -10.30 -24.72 22.10
C THR A 93 -11.09 -25.11 20.87
N THR A 94 -11.92 -26.13 20.98
CA THR A 94 -12.75 -26.58 19.87
C THR A 94 -14.21 -26.32 20.19
N LEU A 95 -14.93 -25.76 19.22
CA LEU A 95 -16.31 -25.32 19.32
C LEU A 95 -17.20 -26.11 18.37
N ASP A 96 -18.26 -26.68 18.89
CA ASP A 96 -19.18 -27.59 18.18
C ASP A 96 -20.54 -26.96 17.85
N ALA A 97 -20.73 -25.70 18.23
CA ALA A 97 -21.96 -24.95 18.05
C ALA A 97 -21.67 -23.47 17.70
N ALA A 98 -22.74 -22.69 17.53
CA ALA A 98 -22.65 -21.24 17.48
C ALA A 98 -22.51 -20.66 18.89
N TYR A 99 -21.62 -19.67 19.04
CA TYR A 99 -21.35 -19.03 20.32
C TYR A 99 -21.36 -17.51 20.16
N THR A 100 -21.92 -16.81 21.14
CA THR A 100 -21.91 -15.34 21.20
C THR A 100 -20.98 -14.85 22.31
N VAL A 101 -20.10 -13.91 21.95
CA VAL A 101 -19.11 -13.31 22.85
C VAL A 101 -19.06 -11.80 22.69
N GLY A 102 -18.93 -11.07 23.80
CA GLY A 102 -18.65 -9.64 23.81
C GLY A 102 -17.16 -9.33 23.83
N SER A 103 -16.34 -10.16 24.49
CA SER A 103 -14.89 -9.96 24.52
C SER A 103 -14.07 -11.25 24.53
N LEU A 104 -12.91 -11.20 23.88
CA LEU A 104 -11.86 -12.23 23.93
C LEU A 104 -10.52 -11.59 24.30
N THR A 105 -9.90 -12.01 25.39
CA THR A 105 -8.61 -11.47 25.83
C THR A 105 -7.58 -12.58 26.05
N LEU A 106 -6.36 -12.40 25.56
CA LEU A 106 -5.18 -13.20 25.95
C LEU A 106 -4.20 -12.33 26.73
N SER A 107 -3.75 -12.83 27.88
CA SER A 107 -2.70 -12.24 28.72
C SER A 107 -1.60 -13.27 29.02
N GLY A 108 -0.50 -12.84 29.66
CA GLY A 108 0.59 -13.72 30.09
C GLY A 108 1.94 -13.37 29.47
N THR A 109 3.01 -13.93 30.04
CA THR A 109 4.40 -13.59 29.68
C THR A 109 5.23 -14.75 29.14
N SER A 110 4.73 -15.98 29.25
CA SER A 110 5.37 -17.18 28.70
C SER A 110 5.09 -17.27 27.21
N SER A 111 6.06 -17.67 26.37
CA SER A 111 5.85 -17.97 24.93
C SER A 111 4.67 -18.94 24.74
N GLY A 112 3.98 -18.93 23.60
CA GLY A 112 2.78 -19.75 23.38
C GLY A 112 1.73 -19.06 22.52
N ALA A 113 0.63 -19.79 22.28
CA ALA A 113 -0.48 -19.27 21.52
C ALA A 113 -1.84 -19.82 21.97
N ARG A 114 -2.90 -19.04 21.70
CA ARG A 114 -4.28 -19.50 21.87
C ARG A 114 -4.91 -19.72 20.50
N ARG A 115 -5.47 -20.91 20.29
CA ARG A 115 -6.19 -21.34 19.09
C ARG A 115 -7.66 -21.58 19.41
N ILE A 116 -8.58 -21.10 18.56
CA ILE A 116 -10.04 -21.28 18.71
C ILE A 116 -10.62 -21.94 17.44
N ASN A 117 -10.67 -23.27 17.43
CA ASN A 117 -11.16 -24.11 16.35
C ASN A 117 -12.66 -24.38 16.44
N PHE A 118 -13.27 -24.85 15.34
CA PHE A 118 -14.64 -25.33 15.32
C PHE A 118 -14.73 -26.72 14.67
N THR A 119 -15.59 -27.59 15.21
CA THR A 119 -15.91 -28.91 14.64
C THR A 119 -17.26 -28.87 13.97
N GLY A 120 -17.30 -28.91 12.64
CA GLY A 120 -18.55 -28.93 11.87
C GLY A 120 -18.43 -28.17 10.56
N SER A 121 -19.58 -27.92 9.91
CA SER A 121 -19.63 -27.15 8.67
C SER A 121 -19.69 -25.64 8.95
N GLU A 122 -19.16 -24.83 8.03
CA GLU A 122 -19.15 -23.36 8.15
C GLU A 122 -20.55 -22.72 8.26
N GLY A 123 -21.61 -23.44 7.91
CA GLY A 123 -22.99 -22.94 7.95
C GLY A 123 -23.65 -22.99 9.33
N THR A 124 -23.15 -23.83 10.25
CA THR A 124 -23.79 -24.05 11.56
C THR A 124 -22.96 -23.52 12.72
N ASN A 125 -21.65 -23.36 12.51
CA ASN A 125 -20.69 -22.99 13.54
C ASN A 125 -20.21 -21.58 13.28
N THR A 126 -20.56 -20.66 14.18
CA THR A 126 -20.26 -19.23 14.06
C THR A 126 -19.80 -18.70 15.40
N LEU A 127 -18.79 -17.83 15.39
CA LEU A 127 -18.47 -16.97 16.53
C LEU A 127 -19.09 -15.60 16.28
N THR A 128 -20.13 -15.28 17.04
CA THR A 128 -20.79 -13.99 16.97
C THR A 128 -20.16 -13.04 17.97
N PHE A 129 -19.68 -11.90 17.49
CA PHE A 129 -19.23 -10.80 18.35
C PHE A 129 -20.38 -9.82 18.58
N ASN A 130 -20.80 -9.69 19.84
CA ASN A 130 -21.87 -8.82 20.29
C ASN A 130 -21.58 -8.35 21.73
N SER A 131 -21.39 -7.06 21.94
CA SER A 131 -21.03 -6.50 23.25
C SER A 131 -22.17 -6.57 24.28
N GLY A 132 -23.42 -6.71 23.84
CA GLY A 132 -24.61 -6.62 24.70
C GLY A 132 -24.97 -5.21 25.18
N ASP A 133 -24.12 -4.23 24.92
CA ASP A 133 -24.25 -2.84 25.36
C ASP A 133 -24.14 -1.87 24.15
N THR A 134 -23.94 -0.58 24.39
CA THR A 134 -23.77 0.46 23.35
C THR A 134 -22.33 0.58 22.82
N GLY A 135 -21.43 -0.34 23.17
CA GLY A 135 -20.01 -0.28 22.83
C GLY A 135 -19.59 -1.40 21.87
N PRO A 136 -18.38 -1.39 21.32
CA PRO A 136 -17.94 -2.46 20.43
C PRO A 136 -17.59 -3.73 21.22
N ALA A 137 -17.78 -4.88 20.58
CA ALA A 137 -17.14 -6.12 20.98
C ALA A 137 -15.62 -6.04 20.80
N THR A 138 -14.86 -6.90 21.50
CA THR A 138 -13.39 -6.78 21.51
C THR A 138 -12.64 -8.11 21.37
N ILE A 139 -11.49 -8.04 20.70
CA ILE A 139 -10.43 -9.06 20.73
C ILE A 139 -9.14 -8.37 21.16
N THR A 140 -8.51 -8.83 22.22
CA THR A 140 -7.30 -8.19 22.77
C THR A 140 -6.18 -9.19 23.04
N ASN A 141 -5.00 -8.97 22.45
CA ASN A 141 -3.76 -9.64 22.82
C ASN A 141 -2.87 -8.73 23.66
N ASN A 142 -2.78 -9.01 24.96
CA ASN A 142 -1.90 -8.34 25.92
C ASN A 142 -0.67 -9.17 26.29
N ALA A 143 -0.48 -10.33 25.66
CA ALA A 143 0.54 -11.28 26.09
C ALA A 143 1.89 -11.00 25.43
N SER A 144 2.97 -10.94 26.23
CA SER A 144 4.32 -10.65 25.72
C SER A 144 4.96 -11.90 25.12
N GLY A 145 5.50 -11.81 23.90
CA GLY A 145 6.15 -12.95 23.23
C GLY A 145 5.18 -14.01 22.68
N ASN A 146 3.89 -13.70 22.65
CA ASN A 146 2.81 -14.61 22.26
C ASN A 146 2.00 -14.11 21.08
N SER A 147 1.35 -15.07 20.43
CA SER A 147 0.37 -14.84 19.38
C SER A 147 -0.99 -15.33 19.86
N ILE A 148 -2.05 -14.53 19.69
CA ILE A 148 -3.39 -15.11 19.55
C ILE A 148 -3.51 -15.58 18.11
N PHE A 149 -3.71 -16.88 17.91
CA PHE A 149 -4.13 -17.35 16.61
C PHE A 149 -5.62 -17.66 16.66
N ILE A 150 -6.45 -16.79 16.11
CA ILE A 150 -7.85 -17.15 15.91
C ILE A 150 -7.91 -17.99 14.61
N TYR A 151 -7.43 -19.24 14.69
CA TYR A 151 -7.66 -20.25 13.67
C TYR A 151 -9.11 -20.63 13.71
N MET A 152 -9.93 -19.87 13.00
CA MET A 152 -11.31 -20.29 12.86
C MET A 152 -11.37 -21.37 11.78
N ASP A 153 -12.07 -22.45 12.06
CA ASP A 153 -12.74 -23.27 11.05
C ASP A 153 -14.23 -22.91 10.98
N ALA A 154 -14.60 -21.76 11.56
CA ALA A 154 -15.94 -21.18 11.55
C ALA A 154 -15.95 -19.77 10.97
N ARG A 155 -17.17 -19.33 10.67
CA ARG A 155 -17.50 -17.95 10.32
C ARG A 155 -17.37 -17.03 11.53
N VAL A 156 -16.79 -15.85 11.35
CA VAL A 156 -16.96 -14.72 12.30
C VAL A 156 -18.19 -13.95 11.88
N ASN A 157 -19.11 -13.72 12.81
CA ASN A 157 -20.25 -12.85 12.60
C ASN A 157 -20.14 -11.59 13.46
N LEU A 158 -20.28 -10.43 12.82
CA LEU A 158 -20.21 -9.10 13.43
C LEU A 158 -21.63 -8.59 13.62
N ASP A 159 -22.26 -9.00 14.73
CA ASP A 159 -23.57 -8.45 15.14
C ASP A 159 -23.43 -7.05 15.76
N ASP A 160 -22.20 -6.69 16.12
CA ASP A 160 -21.80 -5.40 16.67
C ASP A 160 -20.45 -4.99 16.05
N ASP A 161 -20.06 -3.73 16.25
CA ASP A 161 -18.73 -3.25 15.95
C ASP A 161 -17.68 -4.08 16.70
N LEU A 162 -16.53 -4.32 16.07
CA LEU A 162 -15.45 -5.11 16.65
C LEU A 162 -14.14 -4.35 16.64
N VAL A 163 -13.54 -4.20 17.84
CA VAL A 163 -12.19 -3.65 18.01
C VAL A 163 -11.20 -4.80 18.27
N VAL A 164 -10.20 -4.89 17.40
CA VAL A 164 -9.13 -5.90 17.46
C VAL A 164 -7.83 -5.22 17.85
N THR A 165 -7.34 -5.53 19.05
CA THR A 165 -6.18 -4.89 19.66
C THR A 165 -5.04 -5.87 19.87
N ASN A 166 -3.89 -5.63 19.26
CA ASN A 166 -2.64 -6.30 19.62
C ASN A 166 -1.71 -5.31 20.34
N ASN A 167 -1.51 -5.55 21.64
CA ASN A 167 -0.62 -4.76 22.50
C ASN A 167 0.77 -5.42 22.68
N ASN A 168 1.03 -6.56 22.03
CA ASN A 168 2.33 -7.20 22.10
C ASN A 168 3.35 -6.46 21.23
N ALA A 169 4.38 -5.88 21.88
CA ALA A 169 5.47 -5.16 21.24
C ALA A 169 6.71 -6.04 20.89
N VAL A 170 6.73 -7.32 21.29
CA VAL A 170 7.88 -8.23 21.20
C VAL A 170 7.62 -9.32 20.16
N TYR A 171 8.51 -9.47 19.17
CA TYR A 171 8.21 -10.27 17.98
C TYR A 171 9.06 -11.52 17.78
N THR A 172 8.32 -12.58 17.46
CA THR A 172 8.74 -13.71 16.63
C THR A 172 8.22 -13.49 15.21
N THR A 173 8.49 -14.38 14.26
CA THR A 173 8.00 -14.31 12.86
C THR A 173 6.49 -14.51 12.70
N ASN A 174 5.74 -14.67 13.79
CA ASN A 174 4.30 -14.95 13.79
C ASN A 174 3.46 -13.67 13.96
N PRO A 175 2.25 -13.59 13.39
CA PRO A 175 1.32 -12.50 13.65
C PRO A 175 0.83 -12.49 15.10
N GLY A 176 0.47 -11.30 15.60
CA GLY A 176 -0.04 -11.13 16.97
C GLY A 176 -1.49 -11.58 17.10
N ILE A 177 -2.31 -11.29 16.09
CA ILE A 177 -3.69 -11.78 15.92
C ILE A 177 -3.86 -12.23 14.48
N ARG A 178 -4.52 -13.37 14.24
CA ARG A 178 -4.78 -13.88 12.90
C ARG A 178 -6.23 -14.31 12.75
N PHE A 179 -6.86 -13.94 11.64
CA PHE A 179 -8.15 -14.43 11.15
C PHE A 179 -7.92 -15.33 9.92
N ASN A 180 -8.45 -16.56 9.98
CA ASN A 180 -8.29 -17.55 8.91
C ASN A 180 -9.57 -17.85 8.13
N ARG A 181 -10.69 -17.16 8.38
CA ARG A 181 -11.99 -17.42 7.74
C ARG A 181 -12.74 -16.14 7.42
N VAL A 182 -13.88 -16.32 6.76
CA VAL A 182 -14.79 -15.25 6.36
C VAL A 182 -15.36 -14.51 7.58
N LEU A 183 -15.39 -13.18 7.46
CA LEU A 183 -16.13 -12.31 8.36
C LEU A 183 -17.46 -11.91 7.69
N THR A 184 -18.54 -11.92 8.45
CA THR A 184 -19.90 -11.59 8.01
C THR A 184 -20.59 -10.68 9.03
N GLY A 185 -21.80 -10.21 8.75
CA GLY A 185 -22.54 -9.30 9.63
C GLY A 185 -22.46 -7.84 9.19
N ASN A 186 -22.79 -6.92 10.09
CA ASN A 186 -22.94 -5.50 9.76
C ASN A 186 -22.02 -4.58 10.56
N GLY A 187 -21.36 -5.09 11.60
CA GLY A 187 -20.46 -4.31 12.44
C GLY A 187 -19.24 -3.77 11.69
N ASN A 188 -18.77 -2.60 12.13
CA ASN A 188 -17.50 -2.01 11.72
C ASN A 188 -16.32 -2.78 12.33
N LEU A 189 -15.16 -2.72 11.68
CA LEU A 189 -13.92 -3.29 12.20
C LEU A 189 -12.90 -2.20 12.50
N THR A 190 -12.35 -2.20 13.70
CA THR A 190 -11.21 -1.33 14.06
C THR A 190 -10.01 -2.17 14.46
N PHE A 191 -8.88 -1.95 13.79
CA PHE A 191 -7.60 -2.59 14.11
C PHE A 191 -6.68 -1.63 14.84
N VAL A 192 -6.16 -2.08 15.99
CA VAL A 192 -5.19 -1.35 16.82
C VAL A 192 -4.01 -2.26 17.07
N ASN A 193 -2.89 -2.03 16.39
CA ASN A 193 -1.67 -2.79 16.60
C ASN A 193 -0.56 -1.86 17.10
N VAL A 194 0.06 -2.17 18.24
CA VAL A 194 1.23 -1.40 18.71
C VAL A 194 2.45 -1.61 17.80
N ASN A 195 2.46 -2.68 17.01
CA ASN A 195 3.49 -2.95 16.03
C ASN A 195 3.17 -2.36 14.67
N ASN A 196 4.16 -1.79 13.99
CA ASN A 196 4.07 -1.48 12.56
C ASN A 196 5.05 -2.29 11.67
N SER A 197 5.58 -3.41 12.15
CA SER A 197 6.42 -4.32 11.36
C SER A 197 5.58 -5.28 10.51
N LEU A 198 6.02 -5.50 9.27
CA LEU A 198 5.42 -6.50 8.36
C LEU A 198 5.95 -7.93 8.59
N ALA A 199 7.04 -8.09 9.33
CA ALA A 199 7.74 -9.36 9.50
C ALA A 199 7.17 -10.27 10.61
N GLY A 200 6.42 -9.70 11.56
CA GLY A 200 5.90 -10.39 12.73
C GLY A 200 5.04 -9.45 13.59
N GLY A 201 4.20 -9.98 14.47
CA GLY A 201 3.33 -9.19 15.36
C GLY A 201 2.23 -8.38 14.68
N GLN A 202 2.01 -8.57 13.39
CA GLN A 202 0.92 -7.95 12.64
C GLN A 202 -0.44 -8.54 13.01
N ILE A 203 -1.53 -7.81 12.73
CA ILE A 203 -2.87 -8.40 12.66
C ILE A 203 -3.05 -8.93 11.24
N SER A 204 -3.39 -10.20 11.07
CA SER A 204 -3.35 -10.89 9.77
C SER A 204 -4.72 -11.43 9.35
N LEU A 205 -5.13 -11.13 8.12
CA LEU A 205 -6.29 -11.69 7.42
C LEU A 205 -5.83 -12.53 6.21
N THR A 206 -4.67 -13.19 6.32
CA THR A 206 -3.98 -13.80 5.16
C THR A 206 -4.70 -15.02 4.58
N TYR A 207 -5.49 -15.74 5.39
CA TYR A 207 -6.17 -16.97 4.97
C TYR A 207 -7.70 -16.86 5.01
N ALA A 208 -8.24 -15.67 5.28
CA ALA A 208 -9.67 -15.45 5.26
C ALA A 208 -10.24 -15.77 3.87
N GLY A 209 -11.33 -16.52 3.81
CA GLY A 209 -12.14 -16.57 2.59
C GLY A 209 -12.72 -15.18 2.27
N SER A 210 -13.47 -15.07 1.17
CA SER A 210 -14.13 -13.80 0.81
C SER A 210 -15.15 -13.41 1.88
N SER A 211 -14.84 -12.37 2.65
CA SER A 211 -15.73 -11.85 3.69
C SER A 211 -16.86 -11.04 3.09
N THR A 212 -18.01 -10.98 3.76
CA THR A 212 -19.23 -10.33 3.25
C THR A 212 -19.87 -9.37 4.25
N PHE A 213 -19.15 -8.98 5.31
CA PHE A 213 -19.66 -7.96 6.23
C PHE A 213 -19.80 -6.60 5.54
N THR A 214 -20.71 -5.75 6.03
CA THR A 214 -21.07 -4.45 5.41
C THR A 214 -20.57 -3.22 6.16
N GLY A 215 -20.00 -3.40 7.35
CA GLY A 215 -19.41 -2.31 8.13
C GLY A 215 -18.07 -1.82 7.57
N ASN A 216 -17.71 -0.58 7.89
CA ASN A 216 -16.44 0.01 7.46
C ASN A 216 -15.26 -0.53 8.26
N VAL A 217 -14.04 -0.32 7.74
CA VAL A 217 -12.80 -0.75 8.38
C VAL A 217 -11.93 0.45 8.73
N LEU A 218 -11.39 0.48 9.94
CA LEU A 218 -10.38 1.44 10.39
C LEU A 218 -9.10 0.70 10.78
N VAL A 219 -8.02 0.92 10.04
CA VAL A 219 -6.66 0.54 10.48
C VAL A 219 -6.11 1.71 11.28
N LYS A 220 -6.44 1.76 12.58
CA LYS A 220 -6.18 2.93 13.43
C LYS A 220 -4.67 3.19 13.59
N LYS A 221 -3.91 2.14 13.87
CA LYS A 221 -2.43 2.15 13.94
C LYS A 221 -1.84 0.75 13.81
N GLY A 222 -0.56 0.73 13.46
CA GLY A 222 0.24 -0.47 13.28
C GLY A 222 -0.09 -1.28 12.03
N ALA A 223 0.49 -2.47 11.93
CA ALA A 223 0.46 -3.30 10.74
C ALA A 223 -0.73 -4.26 10.74
N VAL A 224 -1.52 -4.15 9.67
CA VAL A 224 -2.53 -5.11 9.24
C VAL A 224 -2.10 -5.69 7.89
N VAL A 225 -2.12 -7.01 7.77
CA VAL A 225 -1.78 -7.70 6.52
C VAL A 225 -2.91 -8.58 6.02
N PHE A 226 -2.98 -8.77 4.71
CA PHE A 226 -3.98 -9.61 4.06
C PHE A 226 -3.37 -10.49 2.97
N GLY A 227 -4.10 -11.53 2.58
CA GLY A 227 -3.64 -12.54 1.63
C GLY A 227 -4.03 -12.25 0.20
N SER A 228 -4.31 -13.30 -0.57
CA SER A 228 -4.78 -13.20 -1.97
C SER A 228 -6.29 -13.04 -2.10
N THR A 229 -7.03 -13.03 -1.00
CA THR A 229 -8.49 -13.03 -1.02
C THR A 229 -9.05 -11.66 -1.41
N ALA A 230 -9.86 -11.65 -2.49
CA ALA A 230 -10.41 -10.42 -3.09
C ALA A 230 -11.22 -9.53 -2.13
N ASN A 231 -11.83 -10.12 -1.10
CA ASN A 231 -12.76 -9.46 -0.18
C ASN A 231 -12.38 -9.73 1.28
N ALA A 232 -11.10 -9.65 1.65
CA ALA A 232 -10.69 -9.83 3.06
C ALA A 232 -11.37 -8.81 4.01
N PHE A 233 -11.77 -7.65 3.49
CA PHE A 233 -12.35 -6.52 4.24
C PHE A 233 -13.85 -6.30 3.93
N GLY A 234 -14.56 -7.37 3.57
CA GLY A 234 -16.02 -7.38 3.44
C GLY A 234 -16.50 -6.98 2.05
N ALA A 235 -17.73 -6.45 1.97
CA ALA A 235 -18.31 -5.97 0.72
C ALA A 235 -17.43 -4.87 0.09
N THR A 236 -17.40 -4.79 -1.24
CA THR A 236 -16.59 -3.80 -1.98
C THR A 236 -17.03 -2.36 -1.73
N SER A 237 -18.27 -2.15 -1.27
CA SER A 237 -18.79 -0.86 -0.81
C SER A 237 -18.19 -0.37 0.51
N ASN A 238 -17.56 -1.26 1.29
CA ASN A 238 -16.95 -0.88 2.56
C ASN A 238 -15.75 0.03 2.29
N ILE A 239 -15.63 1.06 3.13
CA ILE A 239 -14.49 1.99 3.10
C ILE A 239 -13.46 1.53 4.13
N ILE A 240 -12.20 1.50 3.71
CA ILE A 240 -11.06 1.29 4.61
C ILE A 240 -10.40 2.63 4.89
N THR A 241 -10.41 3.07 6.15
CA THR A 241 -9.62 4.21 6.60
C THR A 241 -8.26 3.72 7.10
N LEU A 242 -7.18 4.23 6.51
CA LEU A 242 -5.80 3.93 6.90
C LEU A 242 -5.23 5.06 7.76
N GLY A 243 -5.00 4.75 9.04
CA GLY A 243 -4.49 5.68 10.04
C GLY A 243 -5.58 6.45 10.78
N SER A 244 -5.17 7.13 11.85
CA SER A 244 -5.99 8.05 12.65
C SER A 244 -5.11 9.15 13.21
N ALA A 245 -5.67 10.37 13.37
CA ALA A 245 -4.92 11.51 13.87
C ALA A 245 -4.28 11.22 15.25
N GLY A 246 -3.00 11.55 15.39
CA GLY A 246 -2.23 11.37 16.63
C GLY A 246 -1.85 9.92 16.99
N GLU A 247 -2.17 8.92 16.17
CA GLU A 247 -1.96 7.50 16.50
C GLU A 247 -0.67 6.89 15.91
N GLY A 248 0.14 7.69 15.21
CA GLY A 248 1.42 7.29 14.64
C GLY A 248 1.29 6.56 13.31
N SER A 249 2.13 5.55 13.09
CA SER A 249 2.20 4.82 11.83
C SER A 249 1.11 3.75 11.72
N ALA A 250 0.63 3.50 10.50
CA ALA A 250 -0.32 2.43 10.19
C ALA A 250 0.04 1.79 8.84
N SER A 251 -0.15 0.48 8.72
CA SER A 251 0.14 -0.24 7.48
C SER A 251 -1.00 -1.17 7.10
N LEU A 252 -1.38 -1.15 5.82
CA LEU A 252 -2.31 -2.09 5.20
C LEU A 252 -1.61 -2.72 3.99
N VAL A 253 -1.09 -3.94 4.16
CA VAL A 253 -0.19 -4.54 3.17
C VAL A 253 -0.58 -5.98 2.82
N GLY A 254 -0.72 -6.24 1.52
CA GLY A 254 -0.90 -7.59 1.00
C GLY A 254 0.40 -8.39 1.10
N THR A 255 0.33 -9.66 1.48
CA THR A 255 1.52 -10.52 1.64
C THR A 255 1.53 -11.73 0.69
N ALA A 256 0.54 -11.84 -0.21
CA ALA A 256 0.44 -12.95 -1.14
C ALA A 256 1.66 -13.04 -2.09
N SER A 257 2.41 -14.14 -1.97
CA SER A 257 3.62 -14.42 -2.74
C SER A 257 3.40 -15.30 -3.97
N GLY A 258 2.22 -15.90 -4.16
CA GLY A 258 1.95 -16.85 -5.26
C GLY A 258 0.61 -16.68 -5.97
N SER A 259 -0.15 -15.62 -5.68
CA SER A 259 -1.45 -15.36 -6.30
C SER A 259 -1.72 -13.86 -6.34
N ALA A 260 -2.58 -13.42 -7.27
CA ALA A 260 -3.04 -12.04 -7.33
C ALA A 260 -3.77 -11.70 -6.02
N SER A 261 -3.28 -10.69 -5.28
CA SER A 261 -4.08 -10.07 -4.22
C SER A 261 -4.86 -8.93 -4.86
N THR A 262 -6.18 -9.05 -4.91
CA THR A 262 -7.04 -7.94 -5.34
C THR A 262 -7.67 -7.30 -4.10
N LEU A 263 -7.65 -5.98 -3.99
CA LEU A 263 -8.40 -5.25 -2.97
C LEU A 263 -9.30 -4.22 -3.66
N ALA A 264 -10.61 -4.45 -3.59
CA ALA A 264 -11.60 -3.64 -4.29
C ALA A 264 -12.25 -2.55 -3.43
N ASN A 265 -11.97 -2.53 -2.14
CA ASN A 265 -12.48 -1.51 -1.23
C ASN A 265 -11.89 -0.14 -1.54
N ASN A 266 -12.71 0.90 -1.37
CA ASN A 266 -12.22 2.28 -1.39
C ASN A 266 -11.37 2.53 -0.14
N ILE A 267 -10.30 3.31 -0.30
CA ILE A 267 -9.34 3.59 0.77
C ILE A 267 -9.27 5.10 1.03
N VAL A 268 -9.42 5.50 2.29
CA VAL A 268 -9.18 6.86 2.76
C VAL A 268 -7.92 6.87 3.62
N VAL A 269 -6.90 7.59 3.18
CA VAL A 269 -5.66 7.79 3.95
C VAL A 269 -5.86 8.99 4.87
N ALA A 270 -5.73 8.78 6.19
CA ALA A 270 -5.98 9.82 7.19
C ALA A 270 -4.87 10.88 7.22
N SER A 271 -5.23 12.12 7.59
CA SER A 271 -4.29 13.20 7.86
C SER A 271 -3.88 13.25 9.33
N GLY A 272 -2.72 13.86 9.62
CA GLY A 272 -2.35 14.22 11.00
C GLY A 272 -2.04 13.04 11.91
N THR A 273 -1.69 11.88 11.35
CA THR A 273 -1.41 10.66 12.11
C THR A 273 -0.14 10.78 12.94
N GLY A 274 0.84 11.58 12.48
CA GLY A 274 2.14 11.78 13.14
C GLY A 274 3.15 10.67 12.85
N GLY A 275 2.83 9.73 11.95
CA GLY A 275 3.72 8.67 11.50
C GLY A 275 3.57 8.35 10.01
N THR A 276 4.14 7.24 9.58
CA THR A 276 4.10 6.79 8.18
C THR A 276 2.89 5.91 7.93
N LEU A 277 2.15 6.21 6.86
CA LEU A 277 1.04 5.38 6.39
C LEU A 277 1.51 4.55 5.19
N LEU A 278 1.47 3.23 5.33
CA LEU A 278 2.00 2.29 4.33
C LEU A 278 0.86 1.50 3.69
N LEU A 279 0.80 1.49 2.36
CA LEU A 279 -0.20 0.77 1.58
C LEU A 279 0.49 0.00 0.46
N GLY A 280 0.05 -1.23 0.14
CA GLY A 280 0.55 -1.92 -1.05
C GLY A 280 0.73 -3.42 -0.83
N ASN A 281 1.78 -4.00 -1.40
CA ASN A 281 2.07 -5.42 -1.29
C ASN A 281 3.56 -5.70 -1.08
N SER A 282 3.88 -6.56 -0.09
CA SER A 282 5.24 -6.95 0.26
C SER A 282 5.58 -8.40 -0.12
N GLY A 283 4.72 -9.09 -0.84
CA GLY A 283 4.94 -10.47 -1.31
C GLY A 283 5.98 -10.50 -2.43
N SER A 284 7.03 -11.30 -2.25
CA SER A 284 8.28 -11.22 -3.04
C SER A 284 8.45 -12.27 -4.13
N ASN A 285 7.46 -13.13 -4.42
CA ASN A 285 7.69 -14.33 -5.24
C ASN A 285 6.65 -14.59 -6.34
N SER A 286 5.94 -13.57 -6.83
CA SER A 286 4.85 -13.78 -7.79
C SER A 286 5.05 -12.98 -9.06
N ALA A 287 5.02 -13.65 -10.21
CA ALA A 287 4.81 -13.04 -11.54
C ALA A 287 3.34 -12.59 -11.74
N VAL A 288 2.63 -12.28 -10.64
CA VAL A 288 1.22 -11.93 -10.65
C VAL A 288 1.04 -10.65 -9.84
N ASN A 289 0.28 -9.74 -10.43
CA ASN A 289 0.06 -8.41 -9.90
C ASN A 289 -0.77 -8.44 -8.62
N ALA A 290 -0.38 -7.61 -7.66
CA ALA A 290 -1.31 -7.14 -6.64
C ALA A 290 -2.09 -5.96 -7.21
N THR A 291 -3.42 -5.98 -7.11
CA THR A 291 -4.27 -4.95 -7.73
C THR A 291 -5.17 -4.30 -6.70
N PHE A 292 -5.12 -2.98 -6.61
CA PHE A 292 -6.05 -2.14 -5.87
C PHE A 292 -7.01 -1.53 -6.89
N THR A 293 -8.30 -1.88 -6.80
CA THR A 293 -9.33 -1.47 -7.78
C THR A 293 -10.33 -0.46 -7.21
N GLY A 294 -10.37 -0.28 -5.89
CA GLY A 294 -11.10 0.82 -5.25
C GLY A 294 -10.39 2.16 -5.43
N THR A 295 -11.12 3.25 -5.25
CA THR A 295 -10.55 4.62 -5.28
C THR A 295 -9.68 4.85 -4.05
N ILE A 296 -8.68 5.72 -4.16
CA ILE A 296 -7.84 6.15 -3.03
C ILE A 296 -8.01 7.66 -2.81
N THR A 297 -8.37 8.07 -1.59
CA THR A 297 -8.46 9.48 -1.18
C THR A 297 -7.39 9.79 -0.15
N LEU A 298 -6.46 10.70 -0.50
CA LEU A 298 -5.31 11.10 0.29
C LEU A 298 -5.61 12.35 1.11
N ASN A 299 -6.13 12.20 2.33
CA ASN A 299 -6.19 13.35 3.26
C ASN A 299 -4.81 13.65 3.86
N GLY A 300 -3.95 12.63 3.97
CA GLY A 300 -2.54 12.74 4.35
C GLY A 300 -1.62 11.98 3.40
N ASP A 301 -0.32 12.06 3.67
CA ASP A 301 0.72 11.41 2.86
C ASP A 301 0.66 9.87 3.00
N VAL A 302 1.00 9.16 1.93
CA VAL A 302 1.06 7.69 1.90
C VAL A 302 2.35 7.20 1.25
N SER A 303 2.92 6.13 1.82
CA SER A 303 3.96 5.32 1.18
C SER A 303 3.32 4.11 0.50
N LEU A 304 3.57 3.95 -0.80
CA LEU A 304 3.12 2.82 -1.60
C LEU A 304 4.23 1.77 -1.70
N ILE A 305 4.07 0.61 -1.07
CA ILE A 305 5.07 -0.45 -1.09
C ILE A 305 4.83 -1.45 -2.21
N SER A 306 5.90 -1.72 -2.96
CA SER A 306 6.01 -2.85 -3.89
C SER A 306 7.32 -3.58 -3.67
N ASN A 307 7.26 -4.85 -3.27
CA ASN A 307 8.42 -5.76 -3.23
C ASN A 307 8.30 -6.89 -4.25
N LYS A 308 7.42 -6.74 -5.25
CA LYS A 308 7.25 -7.74 -6.29
C LYS A 308 8.46 -7.71 -7.25
N PRO A 309 9.13 -8.85 -7.49
CA PRO A 309 10.25 -8.91 -8.44
C PRO A 309 9.74 -8.78 -9.88
N SER A 310 10.67 -8.66 -10.83
CA SER A 310 10.36 -8.51 -12.25
C SER A 310 9.31 -9.52 -12.75
N GLY A 311 8.23 -9.01 -13.35
CA GLY A 311 7.10 -9.78 -13.90
C GLY A 311 5.81 -9.67 -13.08
N GLY A 312 5.80 -9.00 -11.94
CA GLY A 312 4.57 -8.63 -11.24
C GLY A 312 4.68 -7.25 -10.58
N ASP A 313 3.56 -6.53 -10.55
CA ASP A 313 3.51 -5.14 -10.10
C ASP A 313 2.52 -4.97 -8.94
N VAL A 314 2.61 -3.83 -8.26
CA VAL A 314 1.52 -3.34 -7.41
C VAL A 314 0.76 -2.27 -8.18
N ARG A 315 -0.44 -2.60 -8.64
CA ARG A 315 -1.25 -1.78 -9.54
C ARG A 315 -2.36 -1.06 -8.79
N TYR A 316 -2.49 0.24 -9.02
CA TYR A 316 -3.58 1.09 -8.52
C TYR A 316 -4.43 1.51 -9.72
N THR A 317 -5.52 0.78 -9.94
CA THR A 317 -6.26 0.78 -11.22
C THR A 317 -7.49 1.67 -11.22
N ASN A 318 -7.57 2.60 -10.27
CA ASN A 318 -8.65 3.56 -10.15
C ASN A 318 -8.09 4.89 -9.64
N VAL A 319 -8.93 5.91 -9.56
CA VAL A 319 -8.53 7.29 -9.23
C VAL A 319 -7.87 7.38 -7.86
N ILE A 320 -6.69 8.01 -7.83
CA ILE A 320 -6.05 8.53 -6.63
C ILE A 320 -6.30 10.05 -6.58
N SER A 321 -6.88 10.53 -5.48
CA SER A 321 -7.32 11.93 -5.29
C SER A 321 -6.91 12.45 -3.92
N GLY A 322 -7.05 13.76 -3.67
CA GLY A 322 -6.84 14.36 -2.34
C GLY A 322 -5.70 15.39 -2.29
N VAL A 323 -5.18 15.64 -1.10
CA VAL A 323 -4.14 16.66 -0.84
C VAL A 323 -2.79 16.07 -0.45
N GLY A 324 -2.77 14.82 0.02
CA GLY A 324 -1.56 14.13 0.44
C GLY A 324 -0.60 13.81 -0.71
N SER A 325 0.65 13.60 -0.34
CA SER A 325 1.73 13.16 -1.22
C SER A 325 1.80 11.63 -1.28
N VAL A 326 2.42 11.14 -2.35
CA VAL A 326 2.70 9.72 -2.56
C VAL A 326 4.21 9.51 -2.53
N THR A 327 4.67 8.50 -1.79
CA THR A 327 6.05 8.01 -1.85
C THR A 327 6.07 6.54 -2.26
N THR A 328 6.65 6.17 -3.39
CA THR A 328 6.83 4.75 -3.73
C THR A 328 8.03 4.20 -2.96
N VAL A 329 7.90 3.00 -2.40
CA VAL A 329 8.95 2.32 -1.63
C VAL A 329 9.01 0.84 -1.99
N GLY A 330 10.13 0.21 -1.66
CA GLY A 330 10.41 -1.18 -2.04
C GLY A 330 11.08 -1.29 -3.40
N SER A 331 11.59 -2.48 -3.72
CA SER A 331 12.39 -2.74 -4.92
C SER A 331 11.57 -3.18 -6.14
N GLY A 332 10.25 -3.29 -5.99
CA GLY A 332 9.34 -3.69 -7.04
C GLY A 332 8.74 -2.50 -7.79
N GLU A 333 7.94 -2.82 -8.80
CA GLU A 333 7.24 -1.83 -9.60
C GLU A 333 5.91 -1.43 -8.97
N THR A 334 5.67 -0.12 -8.90
CA THR A 334 4.37 0.49 -8.61
C THR A 334 3.77 0.95 -9.93
N GLN A 335 2.51 0.65 -10.20
CA GLN A 335 1.84 1.07 -11.43
C GLN A 335 0.56 1.85 -11.11
N PHE A 336 0.36 2.99 -11.75
CA PHE A 336 -0.90 3.71 -11.78
C PHE A 336 -1.64 3.42 -13.08
N GLY A 337 -2.91 3.01 -12.92
CA GLY A 337 -3.79 2.58 -13.98
C GLY A 337 -3.57 1.15 -14.45
N ASN A 338 -4.30 0.76 -15.49
CA ASN A 338 -4.30 -0.60 -16.06
C ASN A 338 -3.93 -0.66 -17.55
N GLY A 339 -3.63 0.49 -18.17
CA GLY A 339 -3.32 0.58 -19.61
C GLY A 339 -4.53 0.60 -20.54
N VAL A 340 -5.77 0.53 -20.01
CA VAL A 340 -6.99 0.33 -20.82
C VAL A 340 -8.09 1.35 -20.50
N THR A 341 -8.26 1.69 -19.23
CA THR A 341 -9.33 2.57 -18.76
C THR A 341 -8.79 3.97 -18.54
N ASP A 342 -9.51 4.98 -19.06
CA ASP A 342 -9.22 6.38 -18.78
C ASP A 342 -9.37 6.66 -17.29
N ILE A 343 -8.27 6.94 -16.61
CA ILE A 343 -8.22 7.20 -15.17
C ILE A 343 -7.44 8.48 -14.94
N THR A 344 -8.03 9.46 -14.26
CA THR A 344 -7.34 10.73 -13.93
C THR A 344 -7.02 10.82 -12.45
N ASN A 345 -5.73 10.76 -12.12
CA ASN A 345 -5.24 11.03 -10.78
C ASN A 345 -5.22 12.55 -10.52
N THR A 346 -5.75 12.96 -9.37
CA THR A 346 -6.04 14.36 -9.01
C THR A 346 -5.53 14.76 -7.63
N TYR A 347 -4.61 14.00 -7.05
CA TYR A 347 -3.99 14.38 -5.78
C TYR A 347 -3.04 15.58 -5.95
N ARG A 348 -2.97 16.45 -4.95
CA ARG A 348 -2.19 17.70 -4.98
C ARG A 348 -0.80 17.60 -4.38
N GLY A 349 -0.47 16.50 -3.70
CA GLY A 349 0.87 16.27 -3.16
C GLY A 349 1.86 15.82 -4.22
N ASN A 350 3.14 15.77 -3.85
CA ASN A 350 4.20 15.29 -4.74
C ASN A 350 4.17 13.76 -4.88
N THR A 351 4.75 13.26 -5.95
CA THR A 351 5.12 11.86 -6.13
C THR A 351 6.62 11.72 -5.94
N THR A 352 7.04 10.97 -4.93
CA THR A 352 8.47 10.75 -4.64
C THR A 352 8.81 9.28 -4.80
N LEU A 353 9.79 8.96 -5.64
CA LEU A 353 10.34 7.62 -5.73
C LEU A 353 11.46 7.46 -4.70
N ALA A 354 11.25 6.64 -3.68
CA ALA A 354 12.31 6.29 -2.74
C ALA A 354 13.37 5.44 -3.44
N ASP A 355 14.61 5.45 -2.95
CA ASP A 355 15.74 4.79 -3.63
C ASP A 355 15.43 3.34 -4.06
N SER A 356 15.83 2.99 -5.28
CA SER A 356 15.57 1.69 -5.94
C SER A 356 14.09 1.33 -6.19
N SER A 357 13.14 2.23 -5.97
CA SER A 357 11.73 2.02 -6.38
C SER A 357 11.49 2.42 -7.84
N SER A 358 10.48 1.78 -8.45
CA SER A 358 10.02 2.06 -9.81
C SER A 358 8.56 2.49 -9.81
N LEU A 359 8.22 3.42 -10.71
CA LEU A 359 6.85 3.86 -10.97
C LEU A 359 6.55 3.81 -12.47
N VAL A 360 5.38 3.25 -12.81
CA VAL A 360 4.81 3.31 -14.14
C VAL A 360 3.50 4.09 -14.08
N LEU A 361 3.40 5.14 -14.88
CA LEU A 361 2.11 5.75 -15.24
C LEU A 361 1.66 5.08 -16.54
N SER A 362 0.71 4.14 -16.46
CA SER A 362 0.28 3.36 -17.62
C SER A 362 -0.45 4.20 -18.67
N ASP A 363 -0.49 3.71 -19.90
CA ASP A 363 -1.31 4.28 -20.97
C ASP A 363 -2.77 4.50 -20.52
N ASN A 364 -3.42 5.50 -21.09
CA ASN A 364 -4.76 5.98 -20.72
C ASN A 364 -4.89 6.43 -19.24
N THR A 365 -3.79 6.48 -18.48
CA THR A 365 -3.78 7.01 -17.12
C THR A 365 -3.24 8.42 -17.13
N GLN A 366 -3.96 9.34 -16.52
CA GLN A 366 -3.62 10.75 -16.47
C GLN A 366 -3.14 11.13 -15.07
N MET A 367 -2.14 12.02 -14.99
CA MET A 367 -1.73 12.67 -13.76
C MET A 367 -1.95 14.18 -13.86
N THR A 368 -2.73 14.73 -12.93
CA THR A 368 -2.97 16.18 -12.89
C THR A 368 -1.85 16.90 -12.15
N PHE A 369 -1.31 17.94 -12.78
CA PHE A 369 -0.36 18.88 -12.20
C PHE A 369 -1.03 20.23 -12.00
N TYR A 370 -1.07 20.69 -10.75
CA TYR A 370 -1.65 21.96 -10.34
C TYR A 370 -0.56 23.04 -10.37
N ILE A 371 -0.67 23.95 -11.33
CA ILE A 371 0.34 24.99 -11.57
C ILE A 371 -0.11 26.29 -10.91
N GLY A 372 0.68 26.77 -9.96
CA GLY A 372 0.44 28.01 -9.21
C GLY A 372 1.40 29.14 -9.57
N ASN A 373 1.82 29.92 -8.56
CA ASN A 373 2.93 30.86 -8.69
C ASN A 373 4.21 30.15 -9.17
N SER A 374 5.17 30.88 -9.73
CA SER A 374 6.47 30.31 -10.17
C SER A 374 7.10 29.44 -9.08
N GLY A 375 7.44 28.19 -9.42
CA GLY A 375 8.00 27.18 -8.50
C GLY A 375 7.00 26.48 -7.58
N VAL A 376 5.70 26.81 -7.65
CA VAL A 376 4.64 26.18 -6.83
C VAL A 376 3.82 25.23 -7.70
N ASN A 377 4.05 23.94 -7.53
CA ASN A 377 3.34 22.85 -8.20
C ASN A 377 3.55 21.53 -7.43
N ASN A 378 2.70 20.53 -7.70
CA ASN A 378 3.08 19.14 -7.44
C ASN A 378 4.05 18.64 -8.50
N LYS A 379 4.91 17.69 -8.17
CA LYS A 379 5.94 17.15 -9.07
C LYS A 379 6.19 15.67 -8.86
N ILE A 380 6.86 15.02 -9.82
CA ILE A 380 7.48 13.71 -9.68
C ILE A 380 8.99 13.91 -9.44
N THR A 381 9.51 13.32 -8.38
CA THR A 381 10.92 13.43 -7.96
C THR A 381 11.39 12.13 -7.31
N ALA A 382 12.65 12.08 -6.87
CA ALA A 382 13.23 10.92 -6.20
C ALA A 382 14.15 11.32 -5.05
N THR A 383 14.42 10.37 -4.15
CA THR A 383 15.44 10.55 -3.08
C THR A 383 16.81 9.96 -3.45
N GLY A 384 16.94 9.29 -4.60
CA GLY A 384 18.14 8.62 -5.09
C GLY A 384 18.26 8.70 -6.62
N PHE A 385 19.21 7.95 -7.20
CA PHE A 385 19.50 7.94 -8.65
C PHE A 385 19.21 6.60 -9.34
N GLN A 386 18.75 5.59 -8.59
CA GLN A 386 18.43 4.26 -9.13
C GLN A 386 16.92 4.07 -9.36
N ASN A 387 16.22 5.18 -9.53
CA ASN A 387 14.78 5.23 -9.65
C ASN A 387 14.36 5.16 -11.10
N VAL A 388 13.44 4.25 -11.42
CA VAL A 388 12.91 4.10 -12.78
C VAL A 388 11.53 4.72 -12.84
N LEU A 389 11.30 5.59 -13.83
CA LEU A 389 10.01 6.20 -14.08
C LEU A 389 9.60 5.95 -15.54
N THR A 390 8.52 5.19 -15.76
CA THR A 390 7.96 5.00 -17.10
C THR A 390 6.68 5.80 -17.24
N LEU A 391 6.61 6.68 -18.23
CA LEU A 391 5.49 7.57 -18.51
C LEU A 391 4.85 7.16 -19.83
N ASP A 392 3.95 6.19 -19.76
CA ASP A 392 3.13 5.76 -20.90
C ASP A 392 1.81 6.53 -20.98
N GLY A 393 1.32 7.01 -19.84
CA GLY A 393 0.10 7.81 -19.71
C GLY A 393 0.29 9.30 -19.98
N ASP A 394 -0.72 10.09 -19.64
CA ASP A 394 -0.78 11.52 -19.99
C ASP A 394 -0.57 12.43 -18.79
N PHE A 395 -0.07 13.63 -19.04
CA PHE A 395 -0.07 14.72 -18.08
C PHE A 395 -1.22 15.67 -18.34
N VAL A 396 -1.92 16.09 -17.29
CA VAL A 396 -2.95 17.14 -17.35
C VAL A 396 -2.46 18.35 -16.57
N PHE A 397 -2.19 19.46 -17.25
CA PHE A 397 -1.86 20.71 -16.56
C PHE A 397 -3.12 21.50 -16.23
N ASP A 398 -3.38 21.67 -14.92
CA ASP A 398 -4.33 22.65 -14.42
C ASP A 398 -3.62 24.00 -14.27
N LEU A 399 -3.86 24.87 -15.25
CA LEU A 399 -3.24 26.20 -15.38
C LEU A 399 -4.07 27.32 -14.73
N THR A 400 -5.15 27.01 -14.03
CA THR A 400 -6.07 28.03 -13.48
C THR A 400 -5.41 28.97 -12.47
N GLY A 401 -4.33 28.54 -11.82
CA GLY A 401 -3.54 29.34 -10.88
C GLY A 401 -2.16 29.77 -11.41
N ALA A 402 -1.84 29.51 -12.68
CA ALA A 402 -0.48 29.65 -13.19
C ALA A 402 -0.05 31.12 -13.34
N ALA A 403 1.17 31.45 -12.90
CA ALA A 403 1.76 32.76 -13.17
C ALA A 403 2.01 32.98 -14.68
N ALA A 404 1.82 34.21 -15.17
CA ALA A 404 2.03 34.54 -16.59
C ALA A 404 3.50 34.45 -17.04
N ASN A 405 4.45 34.59 -16.10
CA ASN A 405 5.87 34.34 -16.30
C ASN A 405 6.37 33.48 -15.14
N GLY A 406 6.68 32.22 -15.41
CA GLY A 406 7.01 31.26 -14.36
C GLY A 406 7.72 30.02 -14.88
N THR A 407 8.32 29.28 -13.95
CA THR A 407 9.00 28.00 -14.19
C THR A 407 8.62 27.01 -13.10
N TRP A 408 8.35 25.76 -13.48
CA TRP A 408 7.88 24.70 -12.60
C TRP A 408 8.58 23.39 -12.96
N GLN A 409 9.23 22.76 -11.99
CA GLN A 409 9.79 21.42 -12.16
C GLN A 409 8.65 20.41 -12.07
N ILE A 410 8.31 19.73 -13.16
CA ILE A 410 7.23 18.74 -13.21
C ILE A 410 7.79 17.34 -12.97
N VAL A 411 8.88 16.99 -13.63
CA VAL A 411 9.59 15.71 -13.50
C VAL A 411 11.06 15.99 -13.24
N ASP A 412 11.61 15.52 -12.13
CA ASP A 412 13.02 15.75 -11.77
C ASP A 412 13.98 14.83 -12.53
N VAL A 413 14.21 15.10 -13.82
CA VAL A 413 15.02 14.29 -14.75
C VAL A 413 16.50 14.15 -14.35
N ASN A 414 16.97 14.93 -13.38
CA ASN A 414 18.34 14.80 -12.86
C ASN A 414 18.47 13.68 -11.82
N LEU A 415 17.35 13.28 -11.21
CA LEU A 415 17.29 12.24 -10.18
C LEU A 415 16.62 10.95 -10.68
N LEU A 416 15.83 11.05 -11.73
CA LEU A 416 15.07 9.95 -12.29
C LEU A 416 15.80 9.35 -13.50
N ASN A 417 15.63 8.04 -13.70
CA ASN A 417 15.86 7.40 -14.99
C ASN A 417 14.49 7.26 -15.66
N GLU A 418 14.02 8.35 -16.25
CA GLU A 418 12.70 8.42 -16.86
C GLU A 418 12.67 7.99 -18.32
N THR A 419 11.49 7.56 -18.77
CA THR A 419 11.19 7.34 -20.18
C THR A 419 9.79 7.87 -20.47
N PHE A 420 9.69 8.79 -21.43
CA PHE A 420 8.43 9.20 -22.03
C PHE A 420 8.18 8.31 -23.24
N SER A 421 7.04 7.62 -23.24
CA SER A 421 6.69 6.70 -24.32
C SER A 421 6.15 7.45 -25.54
N SER A 422 5.96 6.75 -26.66
CA SER A 422 5.29 7.33 -27.83
C SER A 422 3.79 7.56 -27.65
N SER A 423 3.17 7.00 -26.61
CA SER A 423 1.76 7.25 -26.27
C SER A 423 1.58 8.44 -25.34
N PHE A 424 2.66 8.92 -24.71
CA PHE A 424 2.63 10.06 -23.80
C PHE A 424 2.03 11.30 -24.46
N ARG A 425 1.12 11.98 -23.75
CA ARG A 425 0.57 13.28 -24.17
C ARG A 425 0.55 14.28 -23.04
N VAL A 426 0.53 15.54 -23.43
CA VAL A 426 0.20 16.65 -22.53
C VAL A 426 -1.20 17.17 -22.88
N LEU A 427 -2.01 17.33 -21.84
CA LEU A 427 -3.39 17.75 -21.87
C LEU A 427 -3.59 18.99 -21.00
N SER A 428 -4.69 19.70 -21.22
CA SER A 428 -5.17 20.79 -20.37
C SER A 428 -6.53 20.40 -19.79
N THR A 429 -6.88 20.98 -18.65
CA THR A 429 -8.25 20.87 -18.11
C THR A 429 -9.30 21.53 -19.02
N SER A 430 -8.87 22.39 -19.94
CA SER A 430 -9.69 23.00 -20.98
C SER A 430 -9.53 22.28 -22.32
N SER A 431 -10.65 21.93 -22.95
CA SER A 431 -10.68 21.31 -24.28
C SER A 431 -10.56 22.30 -25.45
N VAL A 432 -10.44 23.60 -25.17
CA VAL A 432 -10.55 24.64 -26.21
C VAL A 432 -9.36 24.65 -27.16
N ASN A 433 -8.15 24.42 -26.65
CA ASN A 433 -6.92 24.34 -27.44
C ASN A 433 -6.14 23.07 -27.01
N PRO A 434 -5.75 22.18 -27.92
CA PRO A 434 -4.87 21.08 -27.56
C PRO A 434 -3.42 21.58 -27.40
N TRP A 435 -2.63 20.86 -26.61
CA TRP A 435 -1.17 21.04 -26.63
C TRP A 435 -0.62 20.52 -27.98
N ALA A 436 0.39 21.21 -28.50
CA ALA A 436 1.09 20.82 -29.72
C ALA A 436 2.52 20.38 -29.39
N GLU A 437 2.91 19.20 -29.86
CA GLU A 437 4.25 18.65 -29.67
C GLU A 437 5.16 18.93 -30.88
N ASN A 438 6.40 19.33 -30.61
CA ASN A 438 7.47 19.36 -31.60
C ASN A 438 8.81 19.03 -30.94
N ASN A 439 9.44 17.92 -31.33
CA ASN A 439 10.71 17.42 -30.77
C ASN A 439 10.68 17.34 -29.23
N ASN A 440 9.67 16.65 -28.67
CA ASN A 440 9.50 16.43 -27.23
C ASN A 440 9.35 17.74 -26.42
N VAL A 441 8.88 18.79 -27.09
CA VAL A 441 8.47 20.06 -26.49
C VAL A 441 7.00 20.27 -26.77
N TRP A 442 6.21 20.31 -25.71
CA TRP A 442 4.77 20.53 -25.74
C TRP A 442 4.49 22.01 -25.52
N THR A 443 3.74 22.62 -26.43
CA THR A 443 3.39 24.05 -26.39
C THR A 443 1.88 24.26 -26.33
N TYR A 444 1.45 25.25 -25.56
CA TYR A 444 0.05 25.62 -25.39
C TYR A 444 -0.09 27.12 -25.16
N VAL A 445 -1.00 27.77 -25.89
CA VAL A 445 -1.27 29.20 -25.74
C VAL A 445 -2.63 29.41 -25.09
N ASN A 446 -2.65 30.13 -23.98
CA ASN A 446 -3.87 30.53 -23.29
C ASN A 446 -3.75 31.96 -22.76
N GLY A 447 -4.73 32.80 -23.09
CA GLY A 447 -4.77 34.19 -22.60
C GLY A 447 -3.56 35.05 -22.98
N GLY A 448 -2.89 34.77 -24.10
CA GLY A 448 -1.67 35.47 -24.52
C GLY A 448 -0.40 35.07 -23.76
N VAL A 449 -0.44 33.95 -23.04
CA VAL A 449 0.72 33.32 -22.42
C VAL A 449 1.01 32.01 -23.15
N THR A 450 2.26 31.81 -23.54
CA THR A 450 2.74 30.56 -24.11
C THR A 450 3.35 29.71 -23.01
N TYR A 451 2.74 28.56 -22.77
CA TYR A 451 3.24 27.52 -21.89
C TYR A 451 4.05 26.52 -22.71
N SER A 452 5.19 26.09 -22.18
CA SER A 452 6.09 25.13 -22.82
C SER A 452 6.60 24.12 -21.81
N PHE A 453 6.27 22.84 -22.00
CA PHE A 453 6.82 21.71 -21.25
C PHE A 453 7.85 20.97 -22.11
N SER A 454 9.03 20.69 -21.54
CA SER A 454 10.08 19.95 -22.23
C SER A 454 10.36 18.63 -21.52
N GLU A 455 10.21 17.52 -22.20
CA GLU A 455 10.48 16.18 -21.64
C GLU A 455 11.94 16.02 -21.25
N ALA A 456 12.87 16.61 -22.02
CA ALA A 456 14.32 16.52 -21.77
C ALA A 456 14.77 17.23 -20.49
N THR A 457 13.99 18.19 -19.98
CA THR A 457 14.31 18.92 -18.74
C THR A 457 13.29 18.64 -17.63
N GLY A 458 12.14 18.09 -17.98
CA GLY A 458 10.99 17.93 -17.10
C GLY A 458 10.42 19.26 -16.56
N VAL A 459 10.72 20.39 -17.20
CA VAL A 459 10.32 21.73 -16.76
C VAL A 459 9.18 22.27 -17.63
N LEU A 460 8.17 22.84 -16.97
CA LEU A 460 7.15 23.69 -17.57
C LEU A 460 7.55 25.16 -17.39
N THR A 461 7.45 25.95 -18.45
CA THR A 461 7.66 27.40 -18.43
C THR A 461 6.44 28.15 -18.98
N ALA A 462 6.25 29.38 -18.53
CA ALA A 462 5.25 30.31 -19.07
C ALA A 462 5.95 31.60 -19.52
N VAL A 463 5.69 32.03 -20.74
CA VAL A 463 6.23 33.27 -21.31
C VAL A 463 5.09 34.08 -21.89
N PRO A 464 4.85 35.32 -21.44
CA PRO A 464 3.87 36.20 -22.06
C PRO A 464 4.26 36.48 -23.51
N GLU A 465 3.29 36.44 -24.42
CA GLU A 465 3.54 36.90 -25.79
C GLU A 465 3.97 38.36 -25.75
N PRO A 466 5.03 38.75 -26.48
CA PRO A 466 5.39 40.15 -26.57
C PRO A 466 4.21 40.88 -27.20
N THR A 467 3.57 41.76 -26.42
CA THR A 467 2.40 42.50 -26.91
C THR A 467 2.75 43.13 -28.25
N THR A 468 2.00 42.78 -29.29
CA THR A 468 2.18 43.30 -30.66
C THR A 468 2.18 44.82 -30.71
N ALA A 469 1.66 45.49 -29.67
CA ALA A 469 1.77 46.93 -29.43
C ALA A 469 3.21 47.47 -29.37
N LEU A 470 4.17 46.72 -28.84
CA LEU A 470 5.59 47.13 -28.82
C LEU A 470 6.21 47.05 -30.23
N LEU A 471 5.83 46.05 -31.02
CA LEU A 471 6.28 45.89 -32.41
C LEU A 471 5.64 46.92 -33.34
N LEU A 472 4.34 47.17 -33.19
CA LEU A 472 3.61 48.20 -33.95
C LEU A 472 4.01 49.62 -33.53
N GLY A 473 4.21 49.87 -32.23
CA GLY A 473 4.70 51.15 -31.70
C GLY A 473 6.12 51.46 -32.16
N GLY A 474 7.01 50.47 -32.14
CA GLY A 474 8.36 50.59 -32.72
C GLY A 474 8.33 50.83 -34.23
N GLY A 475 7.47 50.10 -34.95
CA GLY A 475 7.26 50.28 -36.40
C GLY A 475 6.74 51.67 -36.76
N LEU A 476 5.77 52.20 -36.00
CA LEU A 476 5.25 53.57 -36.17
C LEU A 476 6.30 54.62 -35.83
N MET A 477 7.10 54.43 -34.78
CA MET A 477 8.22 55.34 -34.48
C MET A 477 9.25 55.38 -35.60
N VAL A 478 9.63 54.24 -36.18
CA VAL A 478 10.58 54.17 -37.30
C VAL A 478 10.01 54.83 -38.56
N LEU A 479 8.71 54.65 -38.83
CA LEU A 479 8.02 55.33 -39.93
C LEU A 479 7.97 56.86 -39.73
N LEU A 480 7.69 57.31 -38.51
CA LEU A 480 7.68 58.75 -38.16
C LEU A 480 9.09 59.36 -38.24
N LEU A 481 10.13 58.64 -37.82
CA LEU A 481 11.53 59.08 -37.93
C LEU A 481 12.03 59.10 -39.38
N ARG A 482 11.60 58.15 -40.23
CA ARG A 482 11.91 58.17 -41.68
C ARG A 482 11.21 59.31 -42.41
N ARG A 483 9.98 59.65 -42.04
CA ARG A 483 9.25 60.78 -42.66
C ARG A 483 9.94 62.12 -42.42
N ARG A 484 10.61 62.30 -41.27
CA ARG A 484 11.29 63.53 -40.90
C ARG A 484 12.65 63.76 -41.59
N ARG A 485 13.24 62.74 -42.24
CA ARG A 485 14.50 62.86 -42.98
C ARG A 485 14.34 63.18 -44.48
N ARG A 486 13.11 63.27 -44.98
CA ARG A 486 12.80 63.59 -46.39
C ARG A 486 12.23 65.00 -46.61
N SER A 487 12.27 65.82 -45.58
CA SER A 487 11.97 67.25 -45.58
C SER A 487 13.19 67.97 -45.04
#